data_AF-A0A7X6D9D4-F1
#
_entry.id   AF-A0A7X6D9D4-F1
#
_cell.length_a   1.000
_cell.length_b   1.000
_cell.length_c   1.000
_cell.angle_alpha   90.00
_cell.angle_beta   90.00
_cell.angle_gamma   90.00
#
_symmetry.space_group_name_H-M   'P 1'
#
loop_
_entity.id
_entity.type
_entity.pdbx_description
1 polymer ?
#
loop_
_entity_poly.entity_id
_entity_poly.type
_entity_poly.pdbx_seq_one_letter_code
_entity_poly.pdbx_strand_id
1 'polypeptide(L)'
;MCRLKEDVKKVLLMPIETTTGTNEIFTYNNKIFSSQTYSSSLDPDMSDIAVQFYKILYGREILENMDRNKTQFVNQNYAGDTMNTGIYEKGSRYKNKLDSRFRHCLANFWIIPFDHGRKREKPQRDYVEKYLKYVEEAIDKKEIYFNDFGQFQGFLDVHCLPKSIKSVTIEDQIRCIEERANMIVKSDKFEELQKLFVSNNLLKNDYLSKR
;
A
#
# COMPACT_ATOMS: atom_id res chain seq x y z
N MET A 1 -9.57 -22.70 -6.72
CA MET A 1 -8.59 -21.58 -6.85
C MET A 1 -9.25 -20.21 -7.05
N CYS A 2 -10.28 -20.04 -7.92
CA CYS A 2 -10.87 -18.72 -8.21
C CYS A 2 -11.42 -17.97 -6.96
N ARG A 3 -12.19 -18.65 -6.09
CA ARG A 3 -12.86 -18.01 -4.94
C ARG A 3 -11.91 -17.39 -3.91
N LEU A 4 -10.81 -18.06 -3.61
CA LEU A 4 -9.86 -17.55 -2.61
C LEU A 4 -9.12 -16.30 -3.11
N LYS A 5 -8.75 -16.26 -4.39
CA LYS A 5 -8.16 -15.05 -4.99
C LYS A 5 -9.12 -13.87 -4.93
N GLU A 6 -10.41 -14.11 -5.18
CA GLU A 6 -11.44 -13.08 -5.02
C GLU A 6 -11.59 -12.62 -3.56
N ASP A 7 -11.50 -13.52 -2.59
CA ASP A 7 -11.59 -13.13 -1.18
C ASP A 7 -10.35 -12.36 -0.69
N VAL A 8 -9.13 -12.76 -1.08
CA VAL A 8 -7.89 -11.99 -0.84
C VAL A 8 -7.99 -10.61 -1.49
N LYS A 9 -8.50 -10.54 -2.73
CA LYS A 9 -8.73 -9.27 -3.44
C LYS A 9 -9.70 -8.35 -2.69
N LYS A 10 -10.79 -8.89 -2.14
CA LYS A 10 -11.73 -8.11 -1.32
C LYS A 10 -11.06 -7.52 -0.09
N VAL A 11 -10.18 -8.27 0.60
CA VAL A 11 -9.42 -7.76 1.74
C VAL A 11 -8.45 -6.66 1.31
N LEU A 12 -7.73 -6.85 0.20
CA LEU A 12 -6.81 -5.84 -0.34
C LEU A 12 -7.50 -4.51 -0.67
N LEU A 13 -8.76 -4.57 -1.12
CA LEU A 13 -9.59 -3.42 -1.46
C LEU A 13 -10.42 -2.89 -0.27
N MET A 14 -10.36 -3.55 0.89
CA MET A 14 -11.15 -3.15 2.05
C MET A 14 -10.57 -1.85 2.64
N PRO A 15 -11.40 -0.86 3.00
CA PRO A 15 -10.94 0.37 3.63
C PRO A 15 -10.34 0.07 5.01
N ILE A 16 -9.33 0.83 5.38
CA ILE A 16 -8.59 0.72 6.64
C ILE A 16 -8.80 1.98 7.45
N GLU A 17 -9.08 1.81 8.74
CA GLU A 17 -9.13 2.88 9.74
C GLU A 17 -8.18 2.54 10.89
N THR A 18 -7.52 3.57 11.43
CA THR A 18 -6.70 3.41 12.62
C THR A 18 -7.55 3.45 13.88
N THR A 19 -7.19 2.63 14.87
CA THR A 19 -7.83 2.60 16.18
C THR A 19 -6.81 2.59 17.31
N THR A 20 -7.14 3.21 18.43
CA THR A 20 -6.39 3.12 19.69
C THR A 20 -7.10 2.26 20.73
N GLY A 21 -8.31 1.77 20.42
CA GLY A 21 -9.12 1.00 21.36
C GLY A 21 -8.63 -0.43 21.60
N THR A 22 -7.80 -0.96 20.71
CA THR A 22 -7.22 -2.30 20.79
C THR A 22 -5.97 -2.39 19.91
N ASN A 23 -5.07 -3.32 20.20
CA ASN A 23 -3.93 -3.68 19.34
C ASN A 23 -4.26 -4.80 18.35
N GLU A 24 -5.50 -5.32 18.38
CA GLU A 24 -5.95 -6.38 17.48
C GLU A 24 -6.42 -5.79 16.15
N ILE A 25 -6.14 -6.52 15.06
CA ILE A 25 -6.68 -6.24 13.74
C ILE A 25 -8.02 -6.97 13.60
N PHE A 26 -9.07 -6.25 13.20
CA PHE A 26 -10.41 -6.82 13.03
C PHE A 26 -11.21 -6.14 11.92
N THR A 27 -12.30 -6.78 11.49
CA THR A 27 -13.23 -6.19 10.53
C THR A 27 -14.52 -5.73 11.21
N TYR A 28 -15.00 -4.53 10.89
CA TYR A 28 -16.33 -4.05 11.28
C TYR A 28 -16.89 -3.13 10.20
N ASN A 29 -18.19 -3.25 9.89
CA ASN A 29 -18.87 -2.47 8.85
C ASN A 29 -18.11 -2.41 7.50
N ASN A 30 -17.58 -3.56 7.05
CA ASN A 30 -16.79 -3.69 5.81
C ASN A 30 -15.52 -2.81 5.79
N LYS A 31 -14.91 -2.58 6.94
CA LYS A 31 -13.62 -1.91 7.10
C LYS A 31 -12.71 -2.75 7.97
N ILE A 32 -11.41 -2.64 7.74
CA ILE A 32 -10.37 -3.17 8.61
C ILE A 32 -10.03 -2.08 9.62
N PHE A 33 -10.10 -2.42 10.90
CA PHE A 33 -9.56 -1.60 11.98
C PHE A 33 -8.20 -2.18 12.37
N SER A 34 -7.19 -1.33 12.42
CA SER A 34 -5.84 -1.71 12.79
C SER A 34 -5.24 -0.64 13.68
N SER A 35 -4.53 -1.05 14.72
CA SER A 35 -3.72 -0.13 15.53
C SER A 35 -2.48 0.34 14.78
N GLN A 36 -1.70 1.18 15.46
CA GLN A 36 -0.35 1.52 15.10
C GLN A 36 0.50 1.47 16.38
N THR A 37 1.12 0.32 16.61
CA THR A 37 1.74 -0.02 17.91
C THR A 37 3.11 0.61 18.15
N TYR A 38 3.72 1.18 17.12
CA TYR A 38 5.03 1.82 17.18
C TYR A 38 4.92 3.35 17.34
N SER A 39 6.04 4.01 17.67
CA SER A 39 6.03 5.43 18.06
C SER A 39 5.82 6.37 16.85
N SER A 40 4.56 6.66 16.52
CA SER A 40 4.17 7.49 15.39
C SER A 40 2.71 7.97 15.52
N SER A 41 2.33 9.03 14.81
CA SER A 41 0.94 9.50 14.72
C SER A 41 0.08 8.53 13.94
N LEU A 42 -1.16 8.30 14.39
CA LEU A 42 -2.08 7.37 13.74
C LEU A 42 -2.30 7.75 12.27
N ASP A 43 -2.03 6.81 11.38
CA ASP A 43 -2.29 6.95 9.95
C ASP A 43 -2.68 5.61 9.32
N PRO A 44 -3.78 5.48 8.57
CA PRO A 44 -4.18 4.20 7.98
C PRO A 44 -3.15 3.54 7.08
N ASP A 45 -2.38 4.33 6.31
CA ASP A 45 -1.26 3.87 5.47
C ASP A 45 -0.05 3.39 6.30
N MET A 46 -0.06 3.65 7.60
CA MET A 46 1.01 3.34 8.54
C MET A 46 0.54 2.36 9.64
N SER A 47 -0.69 1.87 9.55
CA SER A 47 -1.27 0.92 10.49
C SER A 47 -0.49 -0.41 10.55
N ASP A 48 -0.64 -1.18 11.62
CA ASP A 48 0.07 -2.45 11.81
C ASP A 48 -0.21 -3.47 10.68
N ILE A 49 -1.42 -3.49 10.11
CA ILE A 49 -1.72 -4.33 8.93
C ILE A 49 -0.99 -3.82 7.67
N ALA A 50 -0.86 -2.50 7.50
CA ALA A 50 -0.11 -1.92 6.38
C ALA A 50 1.39 -2.23 6.48
N VAL A 51 1.96 -2.12 7.68
CA VAL A 51 3.36 -2.51 7.95
C VAL A 51 3.60 -3.99 7.64
N GLN A 52 2.71 -4.89 8.07
CA GLN A 52 2.80 -6.32 7.75
C GLN A 52 2.68 -6.56 6.24
N PHE A 53 1.82 -5.81 5.55
CA PHE A 53 1.72 -5.84 4.09
C PHE A 53 3.02 -5.39 3.40
N TYR A 54 3.66 -4.31 3.87
CA TYR A 54 4.94 -3.84 3.32
C TYR A 54 6.06 -4.85 3.51
N LYS A 55 6.12 -5.52 4.67
CA LYS A 55 7.08 -6.60 4.91
C LYS A 55 7.02 -7.68 3.82
N ILE A 56 5.81 -8.09 3.44
CA ILE A 56 5.58 -9.06 2.36
C ILE A 56 5.94 -8.45 0.99
N LEU A 57 5.57 -7.20 0.75
CA LEU A 57 5.82 -6.53 -0.53
C LEU A 57 7.33 -6.44 -0.85
N TYR A 58 8.16 -6.10 0.14
CA TYR A 58 9.60 -5.90 -0.02
C TYR A 58 10.46 -7.08 0.39
N GLY A 59 9.88 -8.12 1.02
CA GLY A 59 10.63 -9.26 1.55
C GLY A 59 11.67 -8.85 2.61
N ARG A 60 11.38 -7.84 3.43
CA ARG A 60 12.29 -7.34 4.49
C ARG A 60 11.54 -6.79 5.70
N GLU A 61 12.22 -6.77 6.84
CA GLU A 61 11.70 -6.11 8.03
C GLU A 61 11.55 -4.61 7.81
N ILE A 62 10.40 -4.09 8.23
CA ILE A 62 10.03 -2.68 8.09
C ILE A 62 10.26 -1.94 9.40
N LEU A 63 10.02 -2.64 10.51
CA LEU A 63 10.18 -2.16 11.87
C LEU A 63 11.29 -2.93 12.58
N GLU A 64 12.00 -2.25 13.48
CA GLU A 64 12.96 -2.85 14.40
C GLU A 64 12.62 -2.50 15.85
N ASN A 65 12.95 -3.42 16.75
CA ASN A 65 12.87 -3.18 18.18
C ASN A 65 14.11 -2.42 18.63
N MET A 66 13.88 -1.26 19.23
CA MET A 66 14.88 -0.50 19.95
C MET A 66 14.91 -0.92 21.42
N ASP A 67 15.98 -0.52 22.10
CA ASP A 67 16.04 -0.60 23.55
C ASP A 67 14.81 0.07 24.19
N ARG A 68 14.28 -0.55 25.26
CA ARG A 68 13.13 -0.10 26.07
C ARG A 68 11.74 -0.30 25.43
N ASN A 69 11.53 -1.40 24.70
CA ASN A 69 10.23 -1.77 24.10
C ASN A 69 9.65 -0.70 23.17
N LYS A 70 10.52 0.08 22.52
CA LYS A 70 10.12 1.04 21.48
C LYS A 70 10.39 0.42 20.13
N THR A 71 9.43 0.52 19.23
CA THR A 71 9.58 0.06 17.85
C THR A 71 9.66 1.27 16.93
N GLN A 72 10.55 1.23 15.93
CA GLN A 72 10.72 2.28 14.92
C GLN A 72 10.93 1.70 13.53
N PHE A 73 10.81 2.53 12.48
CA PHE A 73 11.15 2.11 11.12
C PHE A 73 12.64 1.90 10.95
N VAL A 74 13.02 0.75 10.39
CA VAL A 74 14.39 0.47 9.95
C VAL A 74 14.81 1.49 8.89
N ASN A 75 13.90 1.77 7.95
CA ASN A 75 14.08 2.79 6.93
C ASN A 75 12.71 3.36 6.54
N GLN A 76 12.53 4.67 6.79
CA GLN A 76 11.29 5.38 6.49
C GLN A 76 10.98 5.42 4.99
N ASN A 77 11.94 5.15 4.12
CA ASN A 77 11.67 5.00 2.70
C ASN A 77 10.89 3.72 2.37
N TYR A 78 10.67 2.80 3.32
CA TYR A 78 9.69 1.72 3.23
C TYR A 78 8.47 1.92 4.15
N ALA A 79 8.17 3.18 4.49
CA ALA A 79 6.90 3.60 5.06
C ALA A 79 6.02 4.19 3.96
N GLY A 80 4.93 3.50 3.60
CA GLY A 80 4.16 3.83 2.41
C GLY A 80 3.30 5.09 2.51
N ASP A 81 2.81 5.49 1.34
CA ASP A 81 1.76 6.49 1.14
C ASP A 81 0.71 5.88 0.19
N THR A 82 -0.26 6.67 -0.24
CA THR A 82 -1.31 6.27 -1.17
C THR A 82 -0.94 6.61 -2.60
N MET A 83 -1.16 5.70 -3.55
CA MET A 83 -0.94 5.92 -4.99
C MET A 83 -1.76 7.07 -5.52
N ASN A 84 -3.03 7.04 -5.15
CA ASN A 84 -4.05 7.89 -5.71
C ASN A 84 -4.88 8.47 -4.58
N THR A 85 -5.03 9.79 -4.61
CA THR A 85 -5.70 10.55 -3.55
C THR A 85 -6.79 11.46 -4.08
N GLY A 86 -7.00 11.50 -5.40
CA GLY A 86 -7.96 12.36 -6.10
C GLY A 86 -7.35 13.17 -7.24
N ILE A 87 -8.18 14.00 -7.87
CA ILE A 87 -7.87 14.79 -9.08
C ILE A 87 -8.05 16.28 -8.79
N TYR A 88 -7.17 17.11 -9.34
CA TYR A 88 -7.40 18.54 -9.45
C TYR A 88 -8.09 18.84 -10.79
N GLU A 89 -9.28 19.40 -10.73
CA GLU A 89 -9.97 19.85 -11.93
C GLU A 89 -9.26 21.07 -12.52
N LYS A 90 -9.30 21.22 -13.85
CA LYS A 90 -8.65 22.32 -14.56
C LYS A 90 -9.19 23.66 -14.03
N GLY A 91 -8.30 24.50 -13.50
CA GLY A 91 -8.65 25.81 -12.95
C GLY A 91 -9.13 25.76 -11.48
N SER A 92 -9.24 24.59 -10.87
CA SER A 92 -9.59 24.45 -9.46
C SER A 92 -8.35 24.42 -8.56
N ARG A 93 -8.46 25.06 -7.40
CA ARG A 93 -7.51 24.91 -6.28
C ARG A 93 -7.89 23.78 -5.32
N TYR A 94 -9.11 23.23 -5.47
CA TYR A 94 -9.62 22.15 -4.65
C TYR A 94 -9.48 20.82 -5.37
N LYS A 95 -8.99 19.83 -4.63
CA LYS A 95 -8.88 18.46 -5.10
C LYS A 95 -10.19 17.72 -4.89
N ASN A 96 -10.75 17.17 -5.96
CA ASN A 96 -11.80 16.18 -5.87
C ASN A 96 -11.17 14.89 -5.33
N LYS A 97 -11.37 14.61 -4.04
CA LYS A 97 -10.67 13.53 -3.35
C LYS A 97 -11.28 12.18 -3.75
N LEU A 98 -10.42 11.19 -3.92
CA LEU A 98 -10.85 9.79 -4.04
C LEU A 98 -11.67 9.40 -2.80
N ASP A 99 -12.79 8.69 -3.00
CA ASP A 99 -13.63 8.19 -1.90
C ASP A 99 -12.76 7.45 -0.86
N SER A 100 -13.04 7.67 0.43
CA SER A 100 -12.23 7.10 1.52
C SER A 100 -12.16 5.58 1.45
N ARG A 101 -13.17 4.93 0.84
CA ARG A 101 -13.21 3.48 0.62
C ARG A 101 -12.07 2.97 -0.25
N PHE A 102 -11.64 3.75 -1.23
CA PHE A 102 -10.53 3.39 -2.12
C PHE A 102 -9.22 4.05 -1.72
N ARG A 103 -9.28 5.13 -0.93
CA ARG A 103 -8.07 5.88 -0.55
C ARG A 103 -7.20 5.09 0.42
N HIS A 104 -7.77 4.57 1.50
CA HIS A 104 -7.00 3.91 2.54
C HIS A 104 -7.21 2.40 2.48
N CYS A 105 -6.63 1.72 1.49
CA CYS A 105 -6.67 0.26 1.38
C CYS A 105 -5.32 -0.27 0.91
N LEU A 106 -5.01 -1.54 1.22
CA LEU A 106 -3.71 -2.14 0.89
C LEU A 106 -3.40 -2.09 -0.62
N ALA A 107 -4.43 -2.24 -1.46
CA ALA A 107 -4.31 -2.13 -2.90
C ALA A 107 -3.98 -0.71 -3.39
N ASN A 108 -4.29 0.34 -2.62
CA ASN A 108 -3.90 1.72 -2.92
C ASN A 108 -2.60 2.14 -2.21
N PHE A 109 -2.13 1.37 -1.24
CA PHE A 109 -0.89 1.64 -0.52
C PHE A 109 0.33 1.21 -1.31
N TRP A 110 1.24 2.14 -1.54
CA TRP A 110 2.54 1.87 -2.14
C TRP A 110 3.57 2.83 -1.56
N ILE A 111 4.84 2.55 -1.80
CA ILE A 111 5.87 3.31 -1.12
C ILE A 111 6.50 4.30 -2.07
N ILE A 112 5.89 5.48 -2.07
CA ILE A 112 6.61 6.71 -2.30
C ILE A 112 7.55 6.86 -1.08
N PRO A 113 8.88 6.98 -1.26
CA PRO A 113 9.79 7.28 -0.17
C PRO A 113 9.23 8.39 0.71
N PHE A 114 9.40 8.32 2.02
CA PHE A 114 8.84 9.31 2.94
C PHE A 114 9.19 10.75 2.53
N ASP A 115 10.43 10.97 2.09
CA ASP A 115 10.91 12.26 1.59
C ASP A 115 10.18 12.72 0.32
N HIS A 116 9.62 11.80 -0.47
CA HIS A 116 8.82 12.08 -1.66
C HIS A 116 7.32 12.22 -1.36
N GLY A 117 6.78 11.48 -0.38
CA GLY A 117 5.35 11.50 -0.05
C GLY A 117 4.95 12.68 0.83
N ARG A 118 5.81 13.00 1.83
CA ARG A 118 5.45 13.90 2.93
C ARG A 118 6.27 15.18 3.03
N LYS A 119 7.47 15.27 2.43
CA LYS A 119 8.32 16.49 2.49
C LYS A 119 8.41 17.20 1.12
N ARG A 120 8.12 18.52 1.13
CA ARG A 120 8.26 19.53 0.04
C ARG A 120 7.21 19.54 -1.08
N GLU A 121 7.22 20.67 -1.83
CA GLU A 121 6.42 20.95 -3.03
C GLU A 121 6.25 19.69 -3.87
N LYS A 122 5.04 19.14 -3.88
CA LYS A 122 4.75 17.90 -4.60
C LYS A 122 4.85 18.19 -6.11
N PRO A 123 5.85 17.70 -6.86
CA PRO A 123 5.80 17.75 -8.32
C PRO A 123 4.66 16.85 -8.79
N GLN A 124 3.43 17.36 -8.83
CA GLN A 124 2.23 16.68 -9.35
C GLN A 124 2.11 15.18 -8.96
N ARG A 125 2.52 14.83 -7.73
CA ARG A 125 2.69 13.44 -7.22
C ARG A 125 1.38 12.72 -6.89
N ASP A 126 0.25 13.40 -7.04
CA ASP A 126 -1.08 12.85 -6.74
C ASP A 126 -1.63 11.94 -7.84
N TYR A 127 -0.85 11.76 -8.91
CA TYR A 127 -1.17 10.95 -10.08
C TYR A 127 -0.08 9.90 -10.22
N VAL A 128 -0.40 8.63 -9.96
CA VAL A 128 0.51 7.49 -10.08
C VAL A 128 1.24 7.48 -11.43
N GLU A 129 0.56 7.81 -12.53
CA GLU A 129 1.16 7.89 -13.88
C GLU A 129 2.31 8.91 -13.95
N LYS A 130 2.13 10.09 -13.33
CA LYS A 130 3.16 11.13 -13.31
C LYS A 130 4.30 10.76 -12.39
N TYR A 131 4.00 10.13 -11.26
CA TYR A 131 5.01 9.69 -10.33
C TYR A 131 5.91 8.60 -10.95
N LEU A 132 5.35 7.68 -11.73
CA LEU A 132 6.14 6.64 -12.38
C LEU A 132 7.16 7.19 -13.38
N LYS A 133 6.88 8.31 -14.07
CA LYS A 133 7.88 8.99 -14.91
C LYS A 133 9.07 9.49 -14.08
N TYR A 134 8.79 10.05 -12.90
CA TYR A 134 9.85 10.41 -11.96
C TYR A 134 10.66 9.20 -11.51
N VAL A 135 9.99 8.07 -11.20
CA VAL A 135 10.67 6.84 -10.76
C VAL A 135 11.62 6.32 -11.85
N GLU A 136 11.18 6.31 -13.11
CA GLU A 136 12.01 5.91 -14.25
C GLU A 136 13.28 6.77 -14.35
N GLU A 137 13.13 8.10 -14.30
CA GLU A 137 14.28 9.03 -14.27
C GLU A 137 15.18 8.87 -13.04
N ALA A 138 14.59 8.59 -11.87
CA ALA A 138 15.32 8.45 -10.61
C ALA A 138 16.15 7.16 -10.58
N ILE A 139 15.66 6.09 -11.21
CA ILE A 139 16.40 4.85 -11.44
C ILE A 139 17.59 5.10 -12.36
N ASP A 140 17.38 5.82 -13.47
CA ASP A 140 18.46 6.18 -14.40
C ASP A 140 19.56 7.03 -13.71
N LYS A 141 19.14 7.91 -12.80
CA LYS A 141 20.04 8.73 -11.96
C LYS A 141 20.66 7.98 -10.77
N LYS A 142 20.28 6.71 -10.56
CA LYS A 142 20.76 5.85 -9.46
C LYS A 142 20.52 6.43 -8.07
N GLU A 143 19.37 7.09 -7.88
CA GLU A 143 18.95 7.55 -6.54
C GLU A 143 18.90 6.36 -5.57
N ILE A 144 19.42 6.55 -4.34
CA ILE A 144 19.76 5.45 -3.41
C ILE A 144 18.60 4.49 -3.17
N TYR A 145 17.39 5.01 -2.89
CA TYR A 145 16.20 4.18 -2.67
C TYR A 145 15.85 3.33 -3.88
N PHE A 146 15.97 3.89 -5.08
CA PHE A 146 15.54 3.23 -6.30
C PHE A 146 16.51 2.16 -6.79
N ASN A 147 17.76 2.18 -6.32
CA ASN A 147 18.75 1.15 -6.61
C ASN A 147 18.32 -0.24 -6.11
N ASP A 148 17.51 -0.32 -5.06
CA ASP A 148 17.00 -1.60 -4.53
C ASP A 148 16.14 -2.37 -5.53
N PHE A 149 15.62 -1.70 -6.55
CA PHE A 149 14.76 -2.31 -7.57
C PHE A 149 15.52 -2.67 -8.86
N GLY A 150 16.77 -2.22 -8.99
CA GLY A 150 17.65 -2.45 -10.15
C GLY A 150 17.27 -1.70 -11.42
N GLN A 151 16.04 -1.90 -11.91
CA GLN A 151 15.51 -1.27 -13.13
C GLN A 151 14.02 -0.92 -12.94
N PHE A 152 13.48 -0.06 -13.82
CA PHE A 152 12.08 0.37 -13.74
C PHE A 152 11.09 -0.80 -13.71
N GLN A 153 11.33 -1.85 -14.51
CA GLN A 153 10.51 -3.06 -14.46
C GLN A 153 10.56 -3.74 -13.09
N GLY A 154 11.72 -3.79 -12.43
CA GLY A 154 11.85 -4.36 -11.08
C GLY A 154 11.05 -3.57 -10.05
N PHE A 155 10.98 -2.24 -10.20
CA PHE A 155 10.10 -1.40 -9.37
C PHE A 155 8.63 -1.77 -9.58
N LEU A 156 8.18 -1.91 -10.84
CA LEU A 156 6.80 -2.31 -11.14
C LEU A 156 6.47 -3.70 -10.58
N ASP A 157 7.40 -4.65 -10.70
CA ASP A 157 7.21 -6.04 -10.27
C ASP A 157 7.09 -6.16 -8.75
N VAL A 158 7.97 -5.48 -8.00
CA VAL A 158 7.88 -5.43 -6.52
C VAL A 158 6.55 -4.85 -6.07
N HIS A 159 6.09 -3.78 -6.72
CA HIS A 159 4.87 -3.07 -6.34
C HIS A 159 3.59 -3.62 -6.97
N CYS A 160 3.69 -4.68 -7.80
CA CYS A 160 2.59 -5.28 -8.55
C CYS A 160 1.80 -4.26 -9.40
N LEU A 161 2.50 -3.39 -10.13
CA LEU A 161 1.91 -2.31 -10.92
C LEU A 161 1.80 -2.67 -12.41
N PRO A 162 0.73 -2.20 -13.10
CA PRO A 162 0.65 -2.36 -14.53
C PRO A 162 1.69 -1.48 -15.24
N LYS A 163 2.17 -1.94 -16.41
CA LYS A 163 3.13 -1.18 -17.23
C LYS A 163 2.58 0.14 -17.77
N SER A 164 1.28 0.18 -18.03
CA SER A 164 0.59 1.36 -18.55
C SER A 164 -0.49 1.76 -17.56
N ILE A 165 -0.29 2.90 -16.89
CA ILE A 165 -1.23 3.43 -15.91
C ILE A 165 -1.80 4.75 -16.42
N LYS A 166 -3.12 4.89 -16.32
CA LYS A 166 -3.80 6.18 -16.41
C LYS A 166 -4.34 6.52 -15.04
N SER A 167 -4.27 7.79 -14.68
CA SER A 167 -4.78 8.26 -13.38
C SER A 167 -5.38 9.66 -13.45
N VAL A 168 -5.86 10.08 -14.62
CA VAL A 168 -6.27 11.47 -14.89
C VAL A 168 -7.73 11.75 -14.51
N THR A 169 -8.51 10.72 -14.23
CA THR A 169 -9.87 10.81 -13.65
C THR A 169 -9.98 9.99 -12.37
N ILE A 170 -11.06 10.17 -11.61
CA ILE A 170 -11.33 9.37 -10.42
C ILE A 170 -11.55 7.90 -10.80
N GLU A 171 -12.25 7.65 -11.90
CA GLU A 171 -12.51 6.31 -12.43
C GLU A 171 -11.21 5.61 -12.86
N ASP A 172 -10.26 6.34 -13.44
CA ASP A 172 -8.94 5.83 -13.76
C ASP A 172 -8.18 5.41 -12.50
N GLN A 173 -8.21 6.26 -11.45
CA GLN A 173 -7.59 5.94 -10.16
C GLN A 173 -8.20 4.69 -9.51
N ILE A 174 -9.54 4.56 -9.51
CA ILE A 174 -10.22 3.37 -9.00
C ILE A 174 -9.80 2.12 -9.78
N ARG A 175 -9.81 2.20 -11.12
CA ARG A 175 -9.41 1.08 -11.98
C ARG A 175 -7.97 0.66 -11.74
N CYS A 176 -7.06 1.61 -11.56
CA CYS A 176 -5.67 1.34 -11.23
C CYS A 176 -5.53 0.56 -9.91
N ILE A 177 -6.31 0.92 -8.88
CA ILE A 177 -6.30 0.24 -7.58
C ILE A 177 -6.84 -1.19 -7.72
N GLU A 178 -7.94 -1.38 -8.46
CA GLU A 178 -8.52 -2.70 -8.71
C GLU A 178 -7.60 -3.60 -9.54
N GLU A 179 -6.94 -3.04 -10.56
CA GLU A 179 -5.98 -3.76 -11.39
C GLU A 179 -4.76 -4.18 -10.57
N ARG A 180 -4.22 -3.30 -9.72
CA ARG A 180 -3.15 -3.66 -8.79
C ARG A 180 -3.57 -4.78 -7.85
N ALA A 181 -4.78 -4.75 -7.30
CA ALA A 181 -5.28 -5.86 -6.48
C ALA A 181 -5.31 -7.19 -7.26
N ASN A 182 -5.72 -7.16 -8.54
CA ASN A 182 -5.67 -8.33 -9.41
C ASN A 182 -4.25 -8.83 -9.68
N MET A 183 -3.27 -7.93 -9.82
CA MET A 183 -1.88 -8.28 -10.02
C MET A 183 -1.27 -8.89 -8.75
N ILE A 184 -1.56 -8.32 -7.58
CA ILE A 184 -1.10 -8.84 -6.28
C ILE A 184 -1.56 -10.30 -6.10
N VAL A 185 -2.82 -10.63 -6.36
CA VAL A 185 -3.32 -12.02 -6.21
C VAL A 185 -2.82 -13.00 -7.29
N LYS A 186 -2.10 -12.50 -8.29
CA LYS A 186 -1.40 -13.31 -9.30
C LYS A 186 0.11 -13.37 -9.08
N SER A 187 0.63 -12.56 -8.16
CA SER A 187 2.05 -12.49 -7.83
C SER A 187 2.49 -13.60 -6.87
N ASP A 188 3.80 -13.70 -6.68
CA ASP A 188 4.46 -14.54 -5.68
C ASP A 188 4.05 -14.22 -4.22
N LYS A 189 3.55 -13.00 -3.96
CA LYS A 189 3.11 -12.55 -2.62
C LYS A 189 1.79 -13.14 -2.17
N PHE A 190 1.04 -13.77 -3.08
CA PHE A 190 -0.32 -14.25 -2.80
C PHE A 190 -0.39 -15.19 -1.58
N GLU A 191 0.53 -16.16 -1.46
CA GLU A 191 0.50 -17.13 -0.37
C GLU A 191 0.79 -16.51 0.99
N GLU A 192 1.72 -15.55 1.05
CA GLU A 192 2.04 -14.85 2.29
C GLU A 192 0.92 -13.90 2.72
N LEU A 193 0.30 -13.21 1.76
CA LEU A 193 -0.87 -12.38 2.02
C LEU A 193 -2.06 -13.20 2.51
N GLN A 194 -2.27 -14.38 1.93
CA GLN A 194 -3.27 -15.31 2.42
C GLN A 194 -3.01 -15.67 3.90
N LYS A 195 -1.77 -16.06 4.24
CA LYS A 195 -1.41 -16.40 5.62
C LYS A 195 -1.61 -15.21 6.56
N LEU A 196 -1.17 -14.02 6.17
CA LEU A 196 -1.35 -12.78 6.91
C LEU A 196 -2.83 -12.49 7.20
N PHE A 197 -3.68 -12.64 6.19
CA PHE A 197 -5.11 -12.34 6.34
C PHE A 197 -5.82 -13.40 7.18
N VAL A 198 -5.42 -14.66 7.10
CA VAL A 198 -5.95 -15.70 7.97
C VAL A 198 -5.49 -15.50 9.42
N SER A 199 -4.21 -15.19 9.67
CA SER A 199 -3.69 -14.97 11.02
C SER A 199 -4.32 -13.77 11.74
N ASN A 200 -4.82 -12.80 10.97
CA ASN A 200 -5.54 -11.63 11.48
C ASN A 200 -7.07 -11.75 11.36
N ASN A 201 -7.60 -12.96 11.15
CA ASN A 201 -9.04 -13.24 11.02
C ASN A 201 -9.77 -12.41 9.94
N LEU A 202 -9.03 -11.89 8.95
CA LEU A 202 -9.57 -11.19 7.78
C LEU A 202 -10.05 -12.16 6.69
N LEU A 203 -9.59 -13.41 6.76
CA LEU A 203 -10.06 -14.54 5.95
C LEU A 203 -10.35 -15.75 6.84
N LYS A 204 -11.23 -16.65 6.37
CA LYS A 204 -11.59 -17.87 7.09
C LYS A 204 -10.43 -18.87 7.15
N ASN A 205 -10.30 -19.58 8.27
CA ASN A 205 -9.21 -20.54 8.54
C ASN A 205 -9.21 -21.77 7.62
N ASP A 206 -10.37 -22.14 7.08
CA ASP A 206 -10.58 -23.26 6.16
C ASP A 206 -9.86 -23.12 4.81
N TYR A 207 -9.13 -22.02 4.60
CA TYR A 207 -8.22 -21.82 3.47
C TYR A 207 -6.79 -22.35 3.69
N LEU A 208 -6.36 -22.61 4.93
CA LEU A 208 -5.02 -23.17 5.22
C LEU A 208 -4.98 -24.71 5.21
N SER A 209 -6.14 -25.36 5.24
CA SER A 209 -6.28 -26.83 5.35
C SER A 209 -6.36 -27.57 4.03
N LYS A 210 -6.20 -26.90 2.88
CA LYS A 210 -6.18 -27.51 1.55
C LYS A 210 -4.77 -27.46 0.96
N ARG A 211 -3.90 -28.36 1.43
CA ARG A 211 -2.70 -28.80 0.72
C ARG A 211 -2.90 -30.24 0.29
#